data_AF-A0A951GNB4-F1
#
_entry.id   AF-A0A951GNB4-F1
#
_cell.length_a   1.000
_cell.length_b   1.000
_cell.length_c   1.000
_cell.angle_alpha   90.00
_cell.angle_beta   90.00
_cell.angle_gamma   90.00
#
_symmetry.space_group_name_H-M   'P 1'
#
loop_
_entity.id
_entity.type
_entity.pdbx_description
1 polymer ?
#
loop_
_entity_poly.entity_id
_entity_poly.type
_entity_poly.pdbx_seq_one_letter_code
_entity_poly.pdbx_strand_id
1 'polypeptide(L)' 'MNKYSCTMSSISDIFFATLVAETDQQAKEMAAADAKSGEPRNWSARVLEKDVEGPARMLASGKREA' A
#
# COMPACT_ATOMS: atom_id res chain seq x y z
N MET A 1 9.00 -12.84 3.20
CA MET A 1 8.16 -11.78 2.56
C MET A 1 8.81 -10.42 2.81
N ASN A 2 8.44 -9.39 2.07
CA ASN A 2 8.96 -8.04 2.23
C ASN A 2 7.84 -7.09 2.65
N LYS A 3 8.14 -6.15 3.54
CA LYS A 3 7.27 -5.04 3.88
C LYS A 3 7.46 -3.94 2.84
N TYR A 4 6.37 -3.50 2.24
CA TYR A 4 6.32 -2.43 1.25
C TYR A 4 5.56 -1.23 1.80
N SER A 5 6.07 -0.04 1.49
CA SER A 5 5.31 1.19 1.51
C SER A 5 4.70 1.39 0.12
N CYS A 6 3.38 1.36 0.04
CA CYS A 6 2.63 1.69 -1.15
C CYS A 6 2.11 3.13 -1.01
N THR A 7 2.44 3.98 -1.97
CA THR A 7 1.98 5.38 -2.00
C THR A 7 1.25 5.64 -3.29
N MET A 8 0.16 6.39 -3.20
CA MET A 8 -0.62 6.82 -4.34
C MET A 8 -1.00 8.28 -4.15
N SER A 9 -0.62 9.11 -5.11
CA SER A 9 -1.02 10.51 -5.15
C SER A 9 -2.11 10.68 -6.21
N SER A 10 -3.22 11.31 -5.83
CA SER A 10 -4.18 11.88 -6.77
C SER A 10 -4.01 13.41 -6.79
N ILE A 11 -4.77 14.08 -7.65
CA ILE A 11 -4.77 15.55 -7.77
C ILE A 11 -5.09 16.22 -6.42
N SER A 12 -5.89 15.58 -5.57
CA SER A 12 -6.43 16.16 -4.34
C SER A 12 -5.99 15.45 -3.06
N ASP A 13 -5.51 14.20 -3.14
CA ASP A 13 -5.29 13.35 -1.98
C ASP A 13 -4.01 12.53 -2.13
N ILE A 14 -3.35 12.24 -1.01
CA ILE A 14 -2.24 11.28 -0.96
C ILE A 14 -2.63 10.14 -0.04
N PHE A 15 -2.53 8.93 -0.55
CA PHE A 15 -2.84 7.69 0.15
C PHE A 15 -1.56 6.93 0.42
N PHE A 16 -1.50 6.35 1.62
CA PHE A 16 -0.38 5.56 2.09
C PHE A 16 -0.92 4.23 2.59
N ALA A 17 -0.31 3.14 2.16
CA ALA A 17 -0.59 1.79 2.64
C ALA A 17 0.74 1.10 2.97
N THR A 18 0.77 0.36 4.08
CA THR A 18 1.90 -0.51 4.41
C THR A 18 1.45 -1.95 4.30
N LEU A 19 2.08 -2.70 3.40
CA LEU A 19 1.69 -4.05 3.04
C LEU A 19 2.89 -4.99 3.15
N VAL A 20 2.64 -6.28 3.34
CA VAL A 20 3.66 -7.34 3.34
C VAL A 20 3.30 -8.24 2.17
N ALA A 21 4.23 -8.38 1.25
CA ALA A 21 4.08 -9.12 0.02
C ALA A 21 5.42 -9.76 -0.36
N GLU A 22 5.40 -10.75 -1.25
CA GLU A 22 6.61 -11.38 -1.77
C GLU A 22 7.30 -10.50 -2.81
N THR A 23 6.51 -9.75 -3.60
CA THR A 23 7.00 -8.88 -4.69
C THR A 23 6.39 -7.49 -4.63
N ASP A 24 7.03 -6.53 -5.31
CA ASP A 24 6.48 -5.18 -5.43
C ASP A 24 5.18 -5.17 -6.23
N GLN A 25 5.04 -6.07 -7.21
CA GLN A 25 3.83 -6.23 -8.01
C GLN A 25 2.65 -6.67 -7.13
N GLN A 26 2.85 -7.69 -6.30
CA GLN A 26 1.84 -8.17 -5.37
C GLN A 26 1.44 -7.09 -4.36
N ALA A 27 2.40 -6.30 -3.86
CA ALA A 27 2.10 -5.18 -2.96
C ALA A 27 1.22 -4.10 -3.63
N LYS A 28 1.44 -3.81 -4.92
CA LYS A 28 0.60 -2.86 -5.69
C LYS A 28 -0.80 -3.41 -5.90
N GLU A 29 -0.93 -4.69 -6.25
CA GLU A 29 -2.23 -5.34 -6.45
C GLU A 29 -3.06 -5.37 -5.17
N MET A 30 -2.43 -5.68 -4.04
CA MET A 30 -3.07 -5.64 -2.72
C MET A 30 -3.53 -4.22 -2.34
N ALA A 31 -2.70 -3.19 -2.62
CA ALA A 31 -3.07 -1.79 -2.38
C ALA A 31 -4.24 -1.35 -3.27
N ALA A 32 -4.24 -1.77 -4.55
CA ALA A 32 -5.31 -1.46 -5.49
C ALA A 32 -6.62 -2.18 -5.13
N ALA A 33 -6.55 -3.42 -4.63
CA ALA A 33 -7.73 -4.18 -4.20
C ALA A 33 -8.41 -3.58 -2.96
N ASP A 34 -7.62 -3.02 -2.03
CA ASP A 34 -8.15 -2.38 -0.82
C ASP A 34 -8.72 -0.97 -1.08
N ALA A 35 -8.22 -0.28 -2.10
CA ALA A 35 -8.74 1.00 -2.56
C ALA A 35 -10.15 0.85 -3.13
N LYS A 36 -11.16 0.74 -2.26
CA LYS A 36 -12.59 0.71 -2.59
C LYS A 36 -13.03 2.04 -3.22
N SER A 37 -12.81 2.18 -4.53
CA SER A 37 -13.63 2.92 -5.50
C SER A 37 -12.81 3.21 -6.75
N GLY A 38 -12.98 2.37 -7.77
CA GLY A 38 -13.22 2.82 -9.14
C GLY A 38 -12.08 3.46 -9.95
N GLU A 39 -10.91 3.76 -9.39
CA GLU A 39 -9.81 4.32 -10.19
C GLU A 39 -8.57 3.42 -10.16
N PRO A 40 -8.13 2.90 -11.32
CA PRO A 40 -6.84 2.25 -11.45
C PRO A 40 -5.74 3.31 -11.32
N ARG A 41 -5.46 3.70 -10.09
CA ARG A 41 -4.43 4.69 -9.77
C ARG A 41 -3.09 3.98 -9.65
N ASN A 42 -2.06 4.59 -10.22
CA ASN A 42 -0.72 4.02 -10.29
C ASN A 42 -0.10 4.01 -8.89
N TRP A 43 -0.09 2.84 -8.24
CA TRP A 43 0.53 2.67 -6.92
C TRP A 43 2.05 2.52 -7.06
N SER A 44 2.80 3.34 -6.33
CA SER A 44 4.25 3.19 -6.19
C SER A 44 4.55 2.36 -4.95
N ALA A 45 5.19 1.20 -5.11
CA ALA A 45 5.60 0.34 -4.00
C ALA A 45 7.12 0.42 -3.79
N ARG A 46 7.55 0.60 -2.54
CA ARG A 46 8.96 0.60 -2.14
C ARG A 46 9.17 -0.36 -0.98
N VAL A 47 10.19 -1.22 -1.05
CA VAL A 47 10.56 -2.09 0.07
C VAL A 47 11.01 -1.23 1.24
N LEU A 48 10.36 -1.40 2.39
CA LEU A 48 10.73 -0.85 3.68
C LEU A 48 11.60 -1.83 4.47
N GLU A 49 11.23 -3.11 4.46
CA GLU A 49 11.91 -4.17 5.22
C GLU A 49 11.88 -5.46 4.42
N LYS A 50 12.97 -6.22 4.45
CA LYS A 50 13.08 -7.53 3.80
C LYS A 50 12.98 -8.63 4.85
N ASP A 51 12.48 -9.79 4.44
CA ASP A 51 12.40 -11.00 5.27
C ASP A 51 11.56 -10.85 6.54
N VAL A 52 10.43 -10.15 6.43
CA VAL A 52 9.48 -10.00 7.54
C VAL A 52 8.70 -11.28 7.82
N GLU A 53 8.50 -11.58 9.10
CA GLU A 53 7.73 -12.72 9.59
C GLU A 53 6.23 -12.40 9.69
N GLY A 54 5.40 -13.25 9.07
CA GLY A 54 3.94 -13.19 9.17
C GLY A 54 3.23 -12.29 8.14
N PRO A 55 1.90 -12.45 7.98
CA PRO A 55 1.11 -11.70 7.01
C PRO A 55 0.87 -10.25 7.43
N ALA A 56 0.83 -9.33 6.46
CA ALA A 56 0.56 -7.92 6.71
C ALA A 56 -0.80 -7.70 7.34
N ARG A 57 -0.83 -6.90 8.40
CA ARG A 57 -2.05 -6.16 8.76
C ARG A 57 -2.01 -4.85 8.00
N MET A 58 -3.00 -4.59 7.15
CA MET A 58 -3.18 -3.27 6.57
C MET A 58 -3.37 -2.29 7.73
N LEU A 59 -2.40 -1.40 7.93
CA LEU A 59 -2.58 -0.28 8.85
C LEU A 59 -3.61 0.62 8.19
N ALA A 60 -4.82 0.65 8.75
CA ALA A 60 -5.90 1.50 8.26
C ALA A 60 -5.34 2.90 7.98
N SER A 61 -5.49 3.35 6.74
CA SER A 61 -5.10 4.69 6.29
C SER A 61 -5.72 5.70 7.26
N GLY A 62 -4.91 6.19 8.19
CA GLY A 62 -5.35 7.19 9.14
C GLY A 62 -5.74 8.43 8.35
N LYS A 63 -7.04 8.71 8.28
CA LYS A 63 -7.50 10.07 7.99
C LYS A 63 -6.75 10.97 8.97
N ARG A 64 -5.87 11.83 8.47
CA ARG A 64 -5.48 13.02 9.23
C ARG A 64 -6.77 13.84 9.31
N GLU A 65 -7.50 13.69 10.41
CA GLU A 65 -8.52 14.66 10.78
C GLU A 65 -7.79 16.00 10.93
N ALA A 66 -8.20 16.97 10.12
CA ALA A 66 -7.74 18.35 10.16
C ALA A 66 -8.53 19.13 11.21
#